data_AF-A0A6N7ZPH1-F1
#
_entry.id   AF-A0A6N7ZPH1-F1
#
_cell.length_a   1.000
_cell.length_b   1.000
_cell.length_c   1.000
_cell.angle_alpha   90.00
_cell.angle_beta   90.00
_cell.angle_gamma   90.00
#
_symmetry.space_group_name_H-M   'P 1'
#
loop_
_entity.id
_entity.type
_entity.pdbx_description
1 polymer ?
#
loop_
_entity_poly.entity_id
_entity_poly.type
_entity_poly.pdbx_seq_one_letter_code
_entity_poly.pdbx_strand_id
1 'polypeptide(L)'
;MGGDIVPIFYLQAETAEASGIPCGETRKQFRVFMGSTAMKSGSPRVKREQALTNKLIAEGVLVDDVRPDLYRFAQDYEFTSASAAGGVIKDGNCSGREAWKSEQGETLKTFLAAYSGENVDIEALETAQTETKSSVSVHGNMTTNLILYGPPGTGKTYQTALEAVSLCIGEAQARELASQGRAELMNEYKQLVAAGQIEFVTFHQSFSYEEFVEGLRPSTESNQIGEDTASAGFSLEPHDGAFKRISERARLDKGDENGDGRLSRRSRIYKIHLPTGAEGQKRLQFMLDDNVIFTDVGGDIDWSDDAYDMDRDTPFNG
;
A
#
# COMPACT_ATOMS: atom_id res chain seq x y z
N MET A 1 20.60 33.23 7.28
CA MET A 1 21.06 32.42 6.13
C MET A 1 21.93 31.27 6.66
N GLY A 2 21.30 30.19 7.08
CA GLY A 2 21.95 28.88 7.21
C GLY A 2 21.26 27.97 6.21
N GLY A 3 21.47 28.23 4.92
CA GLY A 3 20.96 27.32 3.90
C GLY A 3 21.78 26.04 4.00
N ASP A 4 21.14 24.93 4.32
CA ASP A 4 21.70 23.61 4.08
C ASP A 4 22.33 23.63 2.69
N ILE A 5 23.66 23.54 2.62
CA ILE A 5 24.36 23.50 1.34
C ILE A 5 24.06 22.12 0.76
N VAL A 6 22.96 22.03 0.00
CA VAL A 6 22.62 20.84 -0.73
C VAL A 6 23.66 20.69 -1.85
N PRO A 7 24.46 19.62 -1.87
CA PRO A 7 25.47 19.42 -2.88
C PRO A 7 24.81 19.23 -4.24
N ILE A 8 25.50 19.73 -5.27
CA ILE A 8 25.09 19.53 -6.66
C ILE A 8 25.42 18.09 -7.04
N PHE A 9 24.44 17.42 -7.64
CA PHE A 9 24.59 16.10 -8.22
C PHE A 9 24.65 16.21 -9.74
N TYR A 10 25.49 15.37 -10.32
CA TYR A 10 25.76 15.27 -11.74
C TYR A 10 25.32 13.90 -12.25
N LEU A 11 24.82 13.88 -13.47
CA LEU A 11 24.49 12.67 -14.20
C LEU A 11 25.08 12.78 -15.60
N GLN A 12 25.88 11.78 -15.95
CA GLN A 12 26.42 11.61 -17.28
C GLN A 12 25.79 10.39 -17.96
N ALA A 13 25.37 10.59 -19.20
CA ALA A 13 24.54 9.68 -19.96
C ALA A 13 24.99 9.69 -21.42
N GLU A 14 25.88 8.76 -21.80
CA GLU A 14 26.52 8.77 -23.11
C GLU A 14 27.19 10.14 -23.39
N THR A 15 26.56 11.00 -24.19
CA THR A 15 27.04 12.35 -24.52
C THR A 15 26.28 13.48 -23.80
N ALA A 16 25.20 13.15 -23.10
CA ALA A 16 24.43 14.07 -22.28
C ALA A 16 25.05 14.23 -20.88
N GLU A 17 25.07 15.47 -20.42
CA GLU A 17 25.56 15.89 -19.12
C GLU A 17 24.53 16.78 -18.46
N ALA A 18 24.16 16.46 -17.23
CA ALA A 18 23.17 17.21 -16.47
C ALA A 18 23.61 17.38 -15.03
N SER A 19 23.19 18.49 -14.42
CA SER A 19 23.40 18.80 -13.01
C SER A 19 22.09 19.21 -12.35
N GLY A 20 21.97 18.94 -11.06
CA GLY A 20 20.77 19.24 -10.30
C GLY A 20 20.91 19.01 -8.81
N ILE A 21 19.86 19.33 -8.08
CA ILE A 21 19.79 19.20 -6.62
C ILE A 21 18.49 18.49 -6.21
N PRO A 22 18.51 17.67 -5.15
CA PRO A 22 17.29 17.25 -4.50
C PRO A 22 16.58 18.47 -3.89
N CYS A 23 15.28 18.58 -4.10
CA CYS A 23 14.47 19.73 -3.67
C CYS A 23 13.13 19.29 -3.04
N GLY A 24 12.42 20.28 -2.49
CA GLY A 24 11.20 20.06 -1.71
C GLY A 24 11.48 19.68 -0.26
N GLU A 25 10.47 19.85 0.61
CA GLU A 25 10.59 19.62 2.07
C GLU A 25 11.06 18.20 2.42
N THR A 26 10.68 17.21 1.61
CA THR A 26 11.06 15.80 1.80
C THR A 26 12.25 15.35 0.96
N ARG A 27 12.87 16.27 0.18
CA ARG A 27 13.96 15.99 -0.78
C ARG A 27 13.68 14.83 -1.76
N LYS A 28 12.39 14.55 -2.00
CA LYS A 28 11.91 13.54 -2.95
C LYS A 28 11.87 14.05 -4.38
N GLN A 29 11.66 15.36 -4.56
CA GLN A 29 11.71 16.02 -5.86
C GLN A 29 13.16 16.30 -6.25
N PHE A 30 13.39 16.57 -7.53
CA PHE A 30 14.72 16.84 -8.04
C PHE A 30 14.70 17.95 -9.07
N ARG A 31 15.42 19.04 -8.80
CA ARG A 31 15.54 20.17 -9.72
C ARG A 31 16.76 19.97 -10.60
N VAL A 32 16.55 19.96 -11.91
CA VAL A 32 17.63 19.98 -12.90
C VAL A 32 17.88 21.42 -13.31
N PHE A 33 19.15 21.81 -13.37
CA PHE A 33 19.54 23.18 -13.70
C PHE A 33 19.48 23.45 -15.19
N MET A 34 19.15 24.69 -15.53
CA MET A 34 19.30 25.28 -16.85
C MET A 34 20.70 25.03 -17.41
N GLY A 35 20.78 24.72 -18.71
CA GLY A 35 22.02 24.39 -19.39
C GLY A 35 22.40 22.91 -19.33
N SER A 36 21.74 22.11 -18.48
CA SER A 36 21.83 20.65 -18.54
C SER A 36 21.39 20.14 -19.93
N THR A 37 21.87 18.96 -20.31
CA THR A 37 21.57 18.34 -21.60
C THR A 37 20.93 16.97 -21.42
N ALA A 38 20.11 16.58 -22.41
CA ALA A 38 19.37 15.33 -22.43
C ALA A 38 19.50 14.67 -23.80
N MET A 39 19.57 13.34 -23.85
CA MET A 39 19.61 12.58 -25.10
C MET A 39 18.30 12.73 -25.87
N LYS A 40 18.37 12.90 -27.20
CA LYS A 40 17.17 12.80 -28.08
C LYS A 40 16.77 11.35 -28.34
N SER A 41 17.76 10.46 -28.36
CA SER A 41 17.60 9.03 -28.58
C SER A 41 18.48 8.24 -27.61
N GLY A 42 17.86 7.38 -26.81
CA GLY A 42 18.51 6.48 -25.86
C GLY A 42 18.23 5.00 -26.16
N SER A 43 18.80 4.14 -25.33
CA SER A 43 18.93 2.70 -25.60
C SER A 43 17.71 1.77 -25.38
N PRO A 44 16.51 2.16 -24.89
CA PRO A 44 15.39 1.21 -24.79
C PRO A 44 14.37 1.28 -25.95
N ARG A 45 13.96 0.09 -26.40
CA ARG A 45 12.91 -0.13 -27.43
C ARG A 45 11.51 0.34 -27.00
N VAL A 46 11.29 0.56 -25.70
CA VAL A 46 10.06 1.12 -25.11
C VAL A 46 10.47 2.19 -24.11
N LYS A 47 10.01 3.43 -24.33
CA LYS A 47 10.41 4.60 -23.57
C LYS A 47 9.35 4.93 -22.50
N ARG A 48 9.74 4.92 -21.22
CA ARG A 48 8.82 5.18 -20.09
C ARG A 48 8.47 6.66 -19.94
N GLU A 49 9.41 7.56 -20.23
CA GLU A 49 9.27 9.00 -20.00
C GLU A 49 8.93 9.80 -21.27
N GLN A 50 8.58 9.14 -22.38
CA GLN A 50 8.36 9.84 -23.66
C GLN A 50 7.23 10.88 -23.57
N ALA A 51 6.18 10.61 -22.79
CA ALA A 51 5.10 11.56 -22.57
C ALA A 51 5.59 12.82 -21.82
N LEU A 52 6.46 12.65 -20.83
CA LEU A 52 7.06 13.76 -20.09
C LEU A 52 8.04 14.53 -20.97
N THR A 53 8.91 13.85 -21.72
CA THR A 53 9.84 14.49 -22.67
C THR A 53 9.07 15.33 -23.70
N ASN A 54 8.00 14.78 -24.30
CA ASN A 54 7.18 15.51 -25.27
C ASN A 54 6.52 16.75 -24.64
N LYS A 55 6.04 16.63 -23.39
CA LYS A 55 5.49 17.76 -22.65
C LYS A 55 6.53 18.86 -22.43
N LEU A 56 7.74 18.50 -22.00
CA LEU A 56 8.82 19.46 -21.76
C LEU A 56 9.26 20.19 -23.03
N ILE A 57 9.25 19.49 -24.18
CA ILE A 57 9.51 20.10 -25.48
C ILE A 57 8.38 21.08 -25.84
N ALA A 58 7.12 20.68 -25.67
CA ALA A 58 5.97 21.53 -25.95
C ALA A 58 5.92 22.79 -25.06
N GLU A 59 6.36 22.68 -23.80
CA GLU A 59 6.47 23.80 -22.85
C GLU A 59 7.73 24.65 -23.08
N GLY A 60 8.61 24.28 -24.01
CA GLY A 60 9.87 24.99 -24.28
C GLY A 60 10.94 24.84 -23.20
N VAL A 61 10.74 23.92 -22.25
CA VAL A 61 11.73 23.60 -21.20
C VAL A 61 12.91 22.85 -21.81
N LEU A 62 12.64 21.94 -22.75
CA LEU A 62 13.65 21.28 -23.56
C LEU A 62 13.66 21.90 -24.96
N VAL A 63 14.83 22.39 -25.36
CA VAL A 63 15.08 22.95 -26.70
C VAL A 63 16.18 22.16 -27.39
N ASP A 64 16.26 22.24 -28.72
CA ASP A 64 17.36 21.63 -29.47
C ASP A 64 18.71 22.21 -29.03
N ASP A 65 19.67 21.34 -28.72
CA ASP A 65 21.07 21.74 -28.47
C ASP A 65 21.81 21.99 -29.80
N VAL A 66 22.96 22.66 -29.71
CA VAL A 66 23.90 22.78 -30.85
C VAL A 66 24.37 21.40 -31.32
N ARG A 67 24.46 20.43 -30.39
CA ARG A 67 24.75 19.03 -30.73
C ARG A 67 23.46 18.35 -31.23
N PRO A 68 23.48 17.74 -32.42
CA PRO A 68 22.28 17.25 -33.09
C PRO A 68 21.52 16.17 -32.31
N ASP A 69 22.24 15.39 -31.50
CA ASP A 69 21.71 14.24 -30.75
C ASP A 69 21.15 14.62 -29.37
N LEU A 70 21.16 15.91 -29.00
CA LEU A 70 20.83 16.37 -27.65
C LEU A 70 19.78 17.47 -27.61
N TYR A 71 18.99 17.45 -26.54
CA TYR A 71 18.23 18.59 -26.06
C TYR A 71 19.01 19.31 -24.96
N ARG A 72 18.68 20.58 -24.74
CA ARG A 72 19.17 21.42 -23.64
C ARG A 72 17.99 21.92 -22.81
N PHE A 73 18.16 21.94 -21.50
CA PHE A 73 17.23 22.60 -20.58
C PHE A 73 17.39 24.12 -20.70
N ALA A 74 16.35 24.80 -21.21
CA ALA A 74 16.32 26.26 -21.36
C ALA A 74 16.07 26.99 -20.04
N GLN A 75 15.54 26.28 -19.03
CA GLN A 75 15.28 26.79 -17.69
C GLN A 75 15.42 25.67 -16.67
N ASP A 76 15.53 26.04 -15.39
CA ASP A 76 15.46 25.09 -14.28
C ASP A 76 14.11 24.37 -14.30
N TYR A 77 14.12 23.07 -14.07
CA TYR A 77 12.90 22.28 -14.04
C TYR A 77 12.86 21.32 -12.86
N GLU A 78 11.74 21.33 -12.15
CA GLU A 78 11.51 20.47 -11.00
C GLU A 78 10.79 19.19 -11.42
N PHE A 79 11.53 18.09 -11.32
CA PHE A 79 10.98 16.76 -11.51
C PHE A 79 10.37 16.24 -10.23
N THR A 80 9.32 15.42 -10.38
CA THR A 80 8.70 14.70 -9.27
C THR A 80 9.66 13.73 -8.58
N SER A 81 10.74 13.33 -9.26
CA SER A 81 11.83 12.54 -8.69
C SER A 81 13.13 12.62 -9.49
N ALA A 82 14.25 12.28 -8.85
CA ALA A 82 15.55 12.13 -9.50
C ALA A 82 15.55 11.05 -10.60
N SER A 83 14.67 10.04 -10.50
CA SER A 83 14.51 9.01 -11.51
C SER A 83 13.80 9.53 -12.76
N ALA A 84 12.76 10.36 -12.60
CA ALA A 84 12.09 11.01 -13.72
C ALA A 84 13.06 11.95 -14.45
N ALA A 85 13.83 12.75 -13.70
CA ALA A 85 14.89 13.60 -14.26
C ALA A 85 15.90 12.77 -15.08
N GLY A 86 16.46 11.72 -14.47
CA GLY A 86 17.44 10.87 -15.13
C GLY A 86 16.87 10.08 -16.31
N GLY A 87 15.58 9.76 -16.29
CA GLY A 87 14.89 9.07 -17.38
C GLY A 87 14.72 9.93 -18.62
N VAL A 88 14.38 11.21 -18.43
CA VAL A 88 14.37 12.21 -19.52
C VAL A 88 15.78 12.45 -20.06
N ILE A 89 16.78 12.62 -19.19
CA ILE A 89 18.16 12.89 -19.62
C ILE A 89 18.77 11.72 -20.40
N LYS A 90 18.52 10.48 -19.97
CA LYS A 90 19.03 9.27 -20.63
C LYS A 90 18.18 8.79 -21.81
N ASP A 91 17.02 9.42 -22.03
CA ASP A 91 15.95 8.90 -22.89
C ASP A 91 15.72 7.39 -22.66
N GLY A 92 15.55 7.02 -21.38
CA GLY A 92 15.52 5.61 -20.99
C GLY A 92 15.26 5.34 -19.52
N ASN A 93 15.46 4.09 -19.10
CA ASN A 93 15.22 3.72 -17.70
C ASN A 93 16.38 4.19 -16.82
N CYS A 94 16.08 4.90 -15.73
CA CYS A 94 17.10 5.43 -14.84
C CYS A 94 16.80 5.12 -13.37
N SER A 95 17.76 4.49 -12.70
CA SER A 95 17.78 4.38 -11.24
C SER A 95 18.32 5.69 -10.66
N GLY A 96 17.49 6.74 -10.60
CA GLY A 96 17.91 8.10 -10.26
C GLY A 96 18.82 8.20 -9.04
N ARG A 97 18.42 7.60 -7.91
CA ARG A 97 19.20 7.67 -6.65
C ARG A 97 20.62 7.10 -6.76
N GLU A 98 20.89 6.19 -7.70
CA GLU A 98 22.21 5.60 -7.92
C GLU A 98 22.95 6.24 -9.10
N ALA A 99 22.21 6.83 -10.04
CA ALA A 99 22.75 7.45 -11.24
C ALA A 99 23.30 8.87 -11.00
N TRP A 100 22.65 9.64 -10.11
CA TRP A 100 23.08 10.98 -9.73
C TRP A 100 24.20 10.90 -8.68
N LYS A 101 25.32 11.58 -8.95
CA LYS A 101 26.52 11.55 -8.08
C LYS A 101 27.03 12.96 -7.78
N SER A 102 27.50 13.19 -6.57
CA SER A 102 28.21 14.42 -6.22
C SER A 102 29.58 14.50 -6.91
N GLU A 103 30.25 15.65 -6.83
CA GLU A 103 31.61 15.83 -7.35
C GLU A 103 32.60 14.81 -6.74
N GLN A 104 32.37 14.38 -5.52
CA GLN A 104 33.18 13.37 -4.81
C GLN A 104 32.82 11.93 -5.21
N GLY A 105 31.89 11.74 -6.15
CA GLY A 105 31.42 10.43 -6.60
C GLY A 105 30.38 9.77 -5.69
N GLU A 106 29.93 10.48 -4.65
CA GLU A 106 28.93 9.99 -3.70
C GLU A 106 27.55 9.96 -4.34
N THR A 107 26.77 8.89 -4.14
CA THR A 107 25.46 8.77 -4.80
C THR A 107 24.38 9.59 -4.10
N LEU A 108 23.35 10.00 -4.84
CA LEU A 108 22.17 10.63 -4.24
C LEU A 108 21.50 9.73 -3.18
N LYS A 109 21.58 8.40 -3.34
CA LYS A 109 21.08 7.42 -2.38
C LYS A 109 21.77 7.52 -1.03
N THR A 110 23.10 7.58 -1.03
CA THR A 110 23.91 7.66 0.21
C THR A 110 23.71 9.00 0.89
N PHE A 111 23.66 10.08 0.11
CA PHE A 111 23.36 11.42 0.61
C PHE A 111 21.98 11.50 1.28
N LEU A 112 20.93 11.01 0.61
CA LEU A 112 19.57 11.03 1.17
C LEU A 112 19.45 10.11 2.39
N ALA A 113 20.18 8.99 2.43
CA ALA A 113 20.20 8.10 3.58
C ALA A 113 20.84 8.77 4.80
N ALA A 114 21.95 9.50 4.61
CA ALA A 114 22.60 10.29 5.66
C ALA A 114 21.67 11.41 6.17
N TYR A 115 20.99 12.12 5.26
CA TYR A 115 20.02 13.16 5.62
C TYR A 115 18.76 12.65 6.31
N SER A 116 18.34 11.41 6.05
CA SER A 116 17.21 10.79 6.76
C SER A 116 17.60 10.20 8.13
N GLY A 117 18.89 10.20 8.47
CA GLY A 117 19.46 9.57 9.67
C GLY A 117 19.90 10.54 10.78
N GLU A 118 19.85 11.86 10.55
CA GLU A 118 20.15 12.86 11.58
C GLU A 118 18.88 13.62 11.97
N ASN A 119 18.30 13.25 13.12
CA ASN A 119 17.62 14.24 13.95
C ASN A 119 18.69 15.24 14.37
N VAL A 120 18.68 16.42 13.74
CA VAL A 120 19.49 17.56 14.17
C VAL A 120 18.97 17.97 15.55
N ASP A 121 19.82 17.82 16.57
CA ASP A 121 19.67 18.51 17.86
C ASP A 121 19.55 20.02 17.58
N ILE A 122 18.37 20.57 17.79
CA ILE A 122 18.11 22.00 17.69
C ILE A 122 18.54 22.65 19.00
N GLU A 123 19.83 22.98 19.12
CA GLU A 123 20.30 24.08 19.95
C GLU A 123 21.50 24.76 19.26
N ALA A 124 21.23 25.78 18.44
CA ALA A 124 21.97 27.05 18.42
C ALA A 124 21.62 27.90 17.17
N LEU A 125 21.14 29.12 17.46
CA LEU A 125 21.22 30.36 16.66
C LEU A 125 20.05 30.70 15.72
N GLU A 126 19.00 31.22 16.34
CA GLU A 126 18.27 32.40 15.86
C GLU A 126 19.24 33.53 15.47
N THR A 127 19.12 34.13 14.28
CA THR A 127 18.73 35.55 14.12
C THR A 127 18.43 35.89 12.64
N ALA A 128 17.44 36.77 12.44
CA ALA A 128 17.04 37.52 11.22
C ALA A 128 15.96 36.90 10.29
N GLN A 129 14.69 37.16 10.65
CA GLN A 129 13.62 37.90 9.90
C GLN A 129 13.73 37.96 8.36
N THR A 130 12.71 37.94 7.51
CA THR A 130 11.22 37.92 7.46
C THR A 130 10.92 37.78 5.94
N GLU A 131 9.90 37.06 5.44
CA GLU A 131 8.55 37.56 5.16
C GLU A 131 7.68 36.43 4.53
N THR A 132 6.50 36.23 5.13
CA THR A 132 5.19 35.83 4.59
C THR A 132 5.02 35.21 3.18
N LYS A 133 4.38 34.02 3.10
CA LYS A 133 2.93 33.91 2.79
C LYS A 133 2.38 32.47 2.89
N SER A 134 1.39 32.32 3.79
CA SER A 134 0.13 31.58 3.63
C SER A 134 0.15 30.07 3.36
N SER A 135 0.04 29.34 4.47
CA SER A 135 -0.88 28.21 4.73
C SER A 135 -1.70 27.65 3.56
N VAL A 136 -1.42 26.41 3.19
CA VAL A 136 -2.45 25.42 2.86
C VAL A 136 -2.09 24.12 3.58
N SER A 137 -2.91 23.75 4.56
CA SER A 137 -2.89 22.42 5.17
C SER A 137 -3.36 21.40 4.13
N VAL A 138 -2.42 20.77 3.45
CA VAL A 138 -2.70 19.66 2.54
C VAL A 138 -2.48 18.38 3.33
N HIS A 139 -3.52 17.89 4.02
CA HIS A 139 -3.69 16.44 4.21
C HIS A 139 -3.97 15.83 2.83
N GLY A 140 -2.94 15.83 1.98
CA GLY A 140 -2.96 15.29 0.64
C GLY A 140 -2.77 13.79 0.77
N ASN A 141 -3.88 13.08 0.71
CA ASN A 141 -3.96 11.62 0.64
C ASN A 141 -2.93 11.12 -0.38
N MET A 142 -1.75 10.70 0.11
CA MET A 142 -0.68 10.18 -0.72
C MET A 142 -1.24 8.97 -1.46
N THR A 143 -1.03 8.90 -2.77
CA THR A 143 -1.40 7.72 -3.54
C THR A 143 -0.74 6.49 -2.92
N THR A 144 -1.52 5.58 -2.33
CA THR A 144 -1.04 4.36 -1.65
C THR A 144 -0.69 3.22 -2.61
N ASN A 145 -0.91 3.41 -3.92
CA ASN A 145 -0.64 2.39 -4.93
C ASN A 145 0.84 2.38 -5.34
N LEU A 146 1.59 1.35 -4.92
CA LEU A 146 3.02 1.19 -5.18
C LEU A 146 3.32 -0.05 -6.02
N ILE A 147 4.17 0.09 -7.04
CA ILE A 147 4.70 -1.02 -7.85
C ILE A 147 6.21 -1.13 -7.65
N LEU A 148 6.65 -2.24 -7.06
CA LEU A 148 8.07 -2.59 -6.93
C LEU A 148 8.54 -3.39 -8.15
N TYR A 149 9.48 -2.84 -8.93
CA TYR A 149 10.05 -3.49 -10.12
C TYR A 149 11.57 -3.65 -10.01
N GLY A 150 12.13 -4.63 -10.71
CA GLY A 150 13.58 -4.91 -10.70
C GLY A 150 13.90 -6.37 -11.03
N PRO A 151 15.20 -6.71 -11.14
CA PRO A 151 15.67 -8.07 -11.45
C PRO A 151 15.12 -9.14 -10.49
N PRO A 152 14.97 -10.40 -10.92
CA PRO A 152 14.60 -11.49 -10.01
C PRO A 152 15.65 -11.62 -8.90
N GLY A 153 15.21 -11.94 -7.68
CA GLY A 153 16.12 -12.10 -6.53
C GLY A 153 16.44 -10.84 -5.73
N THR A 154 16.01 -9.64 -6.15
CA THR A 154 16.29 -8.38 -5.41
C THR A 154 15.36 -8.12 -4.21
N GLY A 155 14.72 -9.15 -3.66
CA GLY A 155 13.91 -9.01 -2.45
C GLY A 155 12.58 -8.27 -2.62
N LYS A 156 12.06 -8.08 -3.84
CA LYS A 156 10.78 -7.39 -4.09
C LYS A 156 9.63 -7.94 -3.24
N THR A 157 9.47 -9.26 -3.19
CA THR A 157 8.43 -9.91 -2.36
C THR A 157 8.58 -9.59 -0.87
N TYR A 158 9.82 -9.47 -0.39
CA TYR A 158 10.10 -9.09 0.99
C TYR A 158 9.76 -7.61 1.24
N GLN A 159 10.13 -6.73 0.31
CA GLN A 159 9.79 -5.30 0.40
C GLN A 159 8.28 -5.05 0.30
N THR A 160 7.55 -5.80 -0.52
CA THR A 160 6.09 -5.74 -0.57
C THR A 160 5.46 -6.14 0.75
N ALA A 161 5.96 -7.21 1.39
CA ALA A 161 5.48 -7.62 2.71
C ALA A 161 5.76 -6.53 3.76
N LEU A 162 6.96 -5.93 3.76
CA LEU A 162 7.32 -4.84 4.66
C LEU A 162 6.40 -3.62 4.49
N GLU A 163 6.14 -3.22 3.25
CA GLU A 163 5.26 -2.08 2.96
C GLU A 163 3.83 -2.38 3.42
N ALA A 164 3.31 -3.58 3.13
CA ALA A 164 1.97 -3.97 3.52
C ALA A 164 1.80 -3.97 5.05
N VAL A 165 2.78 -4.49 5.79
CA VAL A 165 2.80 -4.44 7.27
C VAL A 165 2.84 -2.98 7.73
N SER A 166 3.72 -2.15 7.16
CA SER A 166 3.83 -0.71 7.49
C SER A 166 2.50 0.04 7.33
N LEU A 167 1.71 -0.30 6.32
CA LEU A 167 0.40 0.30 6.08
C LEU A 167 -0.66 -0.15 7.11
N CYS A 168 -0.52 -1.34 7.69
CA CYS A 168 -1.47 -1.88 8.67
C CYS A 168 -1.18 -1.43 10.11
N ILE A 169 0.09 -1.49 10.53
CA ILE A 169 0.48 -1.26 11.95
C ILE A 169 1.32 0.02 12.15
N GLY A 170 1.64 0.72 11.06
CA GLY A 170 2.47 1.92 11.08
C GLY A 170 3.96 1.64 10.80
N GLU A 171 4.62 2.64 10.22
CA GLU A 171 6.00 2.52 9.71
C GLU A 171 7.03 2.27 10.82
N ALA A 172 6.82 2.82 12.02
CA ALA A 172 7.74 2.66 13.14
C ALA A 172 7.80 1.20 13.62
N GLN A 173 6.63 0.58 13.87
CA GLN A 173 6.54 -0.81 14.33
C GLN A 173 7.02 -1.80 13.25
N ALA A 174 6.67 -1.55 11.99
CA ALA A 174 7.12 -2.41 10.89
C ALA A 174 8.65 -2.39 10.71
N ARG A 175 9.29 -1.22 10.88
CA ARG A 175 10.76 -1.13 10.86
C ARG A 175 11.42 -1.84 12.03
N GLU A 176 10.81 -1.78 13.22
CA GLU A 176 11.28 -2.51 14.38
C GLU A 176 11.26 -4.02 14.13
N LEU A 177 10.13 -4.56 13.66
CA LEU A 177 10.00 -5.97 13.28
C LEU A 177 11.00 -6.37 12.18
N ALA A 178 11.21 -5.50 11.19
CA ALA A 178 12.19 -5.74 10.13
C ALA A 178 13.64 -5.79 10.68
N SER A 179 13.94 -5.01 11.72
CA SER A 179 15.25 -5.03 12.40
C SER A 179 15.47 -6.28 13.25
N GLN A 180 14.40 -6.82 13.84
CA GLN A 180 14.41 -8.09 14.58
C GLN A 180 14.62 -9.30 13.65
N GLY A 181 14.16 -9.18 12.41
CA GLY A 181 14.58 -10.05 11.32
C GLY A 181 13.46 -10.41 10.35
N ARG A 182 13.85 -11.05 9.25
CA ARG A 182 12.92 -11.42 8.18
C ARG A 182 11.81 -12.39 8.63
N ALA A 183 12.10 -13.26 9.59
CA ALA A 183 11.14 -14.24 10.08
C ALA A 183 9.97 -13.60 10.83
N GLU A 184 10.27 -12.66 11.73
CA GLU A 184 9.26 -11.93 12.52
C GLU A 184 8.36 -11.08 11.63
N LEU A 185 8.94 -10.32 10.70
CA LEU A 185 8.15 -9.55 9.73
C LEU A 185 7.21 -10.44 8.91
N MET A 186 7.68 -11.62 8.47
CA MET A 186 6.87 -12.56 7.71
C MET A 186 5.82 -13.26 8.57
N ASN A 187 6.06 -13.42 9.87
CA ASN A 187 5.06 -13.93 10.80
C ASN A 187 3.92 -12.91 10.94
N GLU A 188 4.25 -11.65 11.19
CA GLU A 188 3.28 -10.55 11.28
C GLU A 188 2.48 -10.40 9.97
N TYR A 189 3.17 -10.41 8.83
CA TYR A 189 2.51 -10.41 7.52
C TYR A 189 1.49 -11.54 7.37
N LYS A 190 1.84 -12.77 7.79
CA LYS A 190 0.91 -13.91 7.75
C LYS A 190 -0.29 -13.72 8.69
N GLN A 191 -0.08 -13.13 9.87
CA GLN A 191 -1.16 -12.84 10.80
C GLN A 191 -2.14 -11.80 10.21
N LEU A 192 -1.63 -10.73 9.60
CA LEU A 192 -2.43 -9.72 8.91
C LEU A 192 -3.18 -10.28 7.69
N VAL A 193 -2.56 -11.21 6.96
CA VAL A 193 -3.25 -11.97 5.89
C VAL A 193 -4.37 -12.85 6.48
N ALA A 194 -4.10 -13.55 7.58
CA ALA A 194 -5.09 -14.40 8.24
C ALA A 194 -6.24 -13.60 8.88
N ALA A 195 -5.98 -12.37 9.30
CA ALA A 195 -6.95 -11.39 9.77
C ALA A 195 -7.75 -10.75 8.61
N GLY A 196 -7.35 -10.97 7.36
CA GLY A 196 -8.01 -10.44 6.17
C GLY A 196 -7.76 -8.95 5.94
N GLN A 197 -6.75 -8.38 6.60
CA GLN A 197 -6.29 -6.99 6.40
C GLN A 197 -5.34 -6.87 5.20
N ILE A 198 -4.70 -7.98 4.81
CA ILE A 198 -3.87 -8.08 3.60
C ILE A 198 -4.40 -9.23 2.73
N GLU A 199 -4.60 -8.98 1.43
CA GLU A 199 -4.95 -10.03 0.46
C GLU A 199 -3.79 -10.17 -0.54
N PHE A 200 -3.19 -11.37 -0.61
CA PHE A 200 -2.11 -11.66 -1.55
C PHE A 200 -2.66 -12.29 -2.82
N VAL A 201 -2.35 -11.68 -3.97
CA VAL A 201 -2.71 -12.20 -5.30
C VAL A 201 -1.49 -12.27 -6.21
N THR A 202 -1.48 -13.23 -7.12
CA THR A 202 -0.43 -13.37 -8.15
C THR A 202 -1.08 -13.31 -9.52
N PHE A 203 -0.70 -12.31 -10.32
CA PHE A 203 -1.20 -12.20 -11.69
C PHE A 203 -0.53 -13.23 -12.62
N HIS A 204 -1.33 -13.82 -13.51
CA HIS A 204 -0.89 -14.67 -14.62
C HIS A 204 -1.68 -14.30 -15.89
N GLN A 205 -1.26 -14.78 -17.06
CA GLN A 205 -1.88 -14.40 -18.34
C GLN A 205 -3.37 -14.76 -18.42
N SER A 206 -3.81 -15.82 -17.74
CA SER A 206 -5.21 -16.22 -17.67
C SER A 206 -6.01 -15.57 -16.53
N PHE A 207 -5.42 -14.64 -15.76
CA PHE A 207 -6.09 -14.03 -14.61
C PHE A 207 -7.07 -12.97 -15.12
N SER A 208 -8.36 -13.16 -14.85
CA SER A 208 -9.42 -12.35 -15.45
C SER A 208 -10.05 -11.36 -14.47
N TYR A 209 -10.88 -10.47 -15.02
CA TYR A 209 -11.71 -9.55 -14.23
C TYR A 209 -12.62 -10.30 -13.26
N GLU A 210 -13.13 -11.47 -13.66
CA GLU A 210 -14.06 -12.28 -12.85
C GLU A 210 -13.42 -12.78 -11.55
N GLU A 211 -12.10 -12.95 -11.54
CA GLU A 211 -11.33 -13.39 -10.36
C GLU A 211 -10.87 -12.22 -9.49
N PHE A 212 -10.62 -11.05 -10.11
CA PHE A 212 -10.12 -9.88 -9.40
C PHE A 212 -11.23 -9.01 -8.81
N VAL A 213 -12.29 -8.74 -9.56
CA VAL A 213 -13.35 -7.78 -9.18
C VAL A 213 -14.66 -8.49 -8.89
N GLU A 214 -15.32 -9.04 -9.89
CA GLU A 214 -16.56 -9.81 -9.73
C GLU A 214 -16.85 -10.65 -10.97
N GLY A 215 -17.39 -11.84 -10.79
CA GLY A 215 -17.72 -12.74 -11.89
C GLY A 215 -18.87 -13.67 -11.56
N LEU A 216 -19.56 -14.15 -12.60
CA LEU A 216 -20.63 -15.14 -12.44
C LEU A 216 -20.02 -16.54 -12.28
N ARG A 217 -20.33 -17.21 -11.18
CA ARG A 217 -19.90 -18.59 -10.93
C ARG A 217 -21.13 -19.51 -10.91
N PRO A 218 -21.05 -20.70 -11.52
CA PRO A 218 -22.12 -21.67 -11.43
C PRO A 218 -22.23 -22.18 -9.99
N SER A 219 -23.42 -22.04 -9.41
CA SER A 219 -23.82 -22.61 -8.13
C SER A 219 -24.78 -23.76 -8.37
N THR A 220 -24.58 -24.86 -7.65
CA THR A 220 -25.43 -26.05 -7.70
C THR A 220 -26.46 -26.06 -6.58
N GLU A 221 -26.73 -24.92 -5.94
CA GLU A 221 -27.78 -24.83 -4.92
C GLU A 221 -29.13 -25.15 -5.55
N SER A 222 -29.57 -26.39 -5.30
CA SER A 222 -30.93 -26.82 -5.54
C SER A 222 -31.79 -26.09 -4.53
N ASN A 223 -32.62 -25.16 -5.00
CA ASN A 223 -33.67 -24.58 -4.20
C ASN A 223 -34.64 -25.73 -3.84
N GLN A 224 -34.39 -26.43 -2.72
CA GLN A 224 -35.24 -27.50 -2.22
C GLN A 224 -36.51 -26.88 -1.63
N ILE A 225 -37.39 -26.43 -2.51
CA ILE A 225 -38.79 -26.17 -2.18
C ILE A 225 -39.63 -26.81 -3.29
N GLY A 226 -40.08 -28.04 -3.04
CA GLY A 226 -41.05 -28.75 -3.88
C GLY A 226 -40.50 -30.00 -4.53
N GLU A 227 -41.03 -31.15 -4.12
CA GLU A 227 -40.91 -32.44 -4.80
C GLU A 227 -41.31 -32.34 -6.28
N ASP A 228 -40.68 -33.22 -7.07
CA ASP A 228 -41.03 -33.61 -8.44
C ASP A 228 -40.70 -32.63 -9.57
N THR A 229 -39.41 -32.44 -9.84
CA THR A 229 -38.75 -32.67 -11.15
C THR A 229 -37.25 -32.40 -10.99
N ALA A 230 -36.43 -33.44 -10.92
CA ALA A 230 -34.97 -33.32 -10.83
C ALA A 230 -34.38 -32.85 -12.18
N SER A 231 -34.50 -31.56 -12.46
CA SER A 231 -33.65 -30.90 -13.45
C SER A 231 -32.39 -30.44 -12.72
N ALA A 232 -31.26 -31.09 -13.00
CA ALA A 232 -29.93 -30.64 -12.59
C ALA A 232 -29.57 -29.35 -13.34
N GLY A 233 -30.20 -28.23 -12.97
CA GLY A 233 -29.87 -26.90 -13.44
C GLY A 233 -28.72 -26.31 -12.62
N PHE A 234 -27.82 -25.58 -13.26
CA PHE A 234 -26.89 -24.68 -12.58
C PHE A 234 -27.45 -23.26 -12.64
N SER A 235 -27.35 -22.53 -11.53
CA SER A 235 -27.63 -21.09 -11.49
C SER A 235 -26.31 -20.33 -11.58
N LEU A 236 -26.29 -19.18 -12.24
CA LEU A 236 -25.12 -18.30 -12.26
C LEU A 236 -25.28 -17.24 -11.17
N GLU A 237 -24.41 -17.27 -10.17
CA GLU A 237 -24.44 -16.34 -9.05
C GLU A 237 -23.23 -15.40 -9.11
N PRO A 238 -23.42 -14.09 -8.81
CA PRO A 238 -22.31 -13.15 -8.69
C PRO A 238 -21.40 -13.56 -7.52
N HIS A 239 -20.11 -13.73 -7.82
CA HIS A 239 -19.08 -14.00 -6.82
C HIS A 239 -18.06 -12.85 -6.80
N ASP A 240 -17.76 -12.37 -5.60
CA ASP A 240 -16.84 -11.26 -5.40
C ASP A 240 -15.38 -11.72 -5.58
N GLY A 241 -14.65 -10.99 -6.42
CA GLY A 241 -13.22 -11.17 -6.65
C GLY A 241 -12.36 -10.63 -5.49
N ALA A 242 -11.06 -10.96 -5.52
CA ALA A 242 -10.14 -10.63 -4.43
C ALA A 242 -10.10 -9.14 -4.06
N PHE A 243 -10.10 -8.26 -5.07
CA PHE A 243 -10.07 -6.81 -4.87
C PHE A 243 -11.37 -6.27 -4.29
N LYS A 244 -12.52 -6.74 -4.78
CA LYS A 244 -13.83 -6.31 -4.27
C LYS A 244 -14.01 -6.73 -2.82
N ARG A 245 -13.65 -7.98 -2.48
CA ARG A 245 -13.70 -8.48 -1.11
C ARG A 245 -12.87 -7.65 -0.13
N ILE A 246 -11.60 -7.37 -0.44
CA ILE A 246 -10.76 -6.57 0.46
C ILE A 246 -11.24 -5.11 0.55
N SER A 247 -11.72 -4.53 -0.55
CA SER A 247 -12.29 -3.17 -0.54
C SER A 247 -13.53 -3.08 0.34
N GLU A 248 -14.44 -4.06 0.24
CA GLU A 248 -15.63 -4.14 1.07
C GLU A 248 -15.28 -4.38 2.55
N ARG A 249 -14.31 -5.25 2.83
CA ARG A 249 -13.82 -5.48 4.20
C ARG A 249 -13.24 -4.22 4.83
N ALA A 250 -12.50 -3.43 4.06
CA ALA A 250 -11.93 -2.16 4.50
C ALA A 250 -13.04 -1.11 4.72
N ARG A 251 -14.01 -1.02 3.81
CA ARG A 251 -15.17 -0.12 3.95
C ARG A 251 -15.99 -0.37 5.21
N LEU A 252 -16.12 -1.65 5.60
CA LEU A 252 -16.87 -2.06 6.79
C LEU A 252 -16.06 -1.97 8.09
N ASP A 253 -14.74 -1.76 8.03
CA ASP A 253 -13.90 -1.57 9.21
C ASP A 253 -14.05 -0.13 9.72
N LYS A 254 -14.76 0.06 10.84
CA LYS A 254 -15.05 1.39 11.40
C LYS A 254 -13.90 1.99 12.23
N GLY A 255 -12.75 1.31 12.32
CA GLY A 255 -11.52 1.88 12.86
C GLY A 255 -11.56 2.24 14.34
N ASP A 256 -12.37 1.57 15.17
CA ASP A 256 -12.42 1.88 16.60
C ASP A 256 -11.12 1.41 17.31
N GLU A 257 -10.48 2.34 18.01
CA GLU A 257 -9.14 2.21 18.62
C GLU A 257 -9.12 1.33 19.90
N ASN A 258 -10.27 0.83 20.33
CA ASN A 258 -10.40 -0.06 21.49
C ASN A 258 -10.58 -1.51 21.05
N GLY A 259 -9.49 -2.28 21.12
CA GLY A 259 -9.39 -3.68 20.67
C GLY A 259 -10.29 -4.70 21.37
N ASP A 260 -11.14 -4.30 22.33
CA ASP A 260 -11.94 -5.20 23.18
C ASP A 260 -13.32 -5.56 22.57
N GLY A 261 -13.69 -4.94 21.43
CA GLY A 261 -15.00 -5.12 20.78
C GLY A 261 -14.97 -5.83 19.42
N ARG A 262 -13.80 -6.30 18.95
CA ARG A 262 -13.69 -6.93 17.62
C ARG A 262 -14.25 -8.35 17.69
N LEU A 263 -15.49 -8.53 17.24
CA LEU A 263 -15.98 -9.86 16.88
C LEU A 263 -15.04 -10.45 15.82
N SER A 264 -14.42 -11.59 16.13
CA SER A 264 -13.59 -12.31 15.17
C SER A 264 -14.41 -12.62 13.92
N ARG A 265 -13.94 -12.12 12.77
CA ARG A 265 -14.66 -12.23 11.49
C ARG A 265 -14.66 -13.66 10.92
N ARG A 266 -14.00 -14.60 11.59
CA ARG A 266 -14.00 -16.05 11.30
C ARG A 266 -14.94 -16.83 12.21
N SER A 267 -15.43 -16.21 13.29
CA SER A 267 -16.33 -16.87 14.21
C SER A 267 -17.73 -16.96 13.62
N ARG A 268 -18.39 -18.09 13.84
CA ARG A 268 -19.81 -18.27 13.48
C ARG A 268 -20.61 -17.29 14.33
N ILE A 269 -21.34 -16.38 13.68
CA ILE A 269 -22.24 -15.46 14.36
C ILE A 269 -23.59 -16.15 14.51
N TYR A 270 -23.97 -16.41 15.75
CA TYR A 270 -25.31 -16.92 16.07
C TYR A 270 -26.19 -15.76 16.48
N LYS A 271 -27.32 -15.60 15.79
CA LYS A 271 -28.34 -14.63 16.18
C LYS A 271 -29.33 -15.33 17.10
N ILE A 272 -29.28 -15.00 18.39
CA ILE A 272 -30.24 -15.49 19.38
C ILE A 272 -31.29 -14.40 19.58
N HIS A 273 -32.56 -14.77 19.39
CA HIS A 273 -33.68 -13.88 19.66
C HIS A 273 -34.22 -14.18 21.06
N LEU A 274 -34.28 -13.17 21.93
CA LEU A 274 -35.06 -13.33 23.16
C LEU A 274 -36.55 -13.40 22.78
N PRO A 275 -37.29 -14.36 23.35
CA PRO A 275 -38.71 -14.48 23.09
C PRO A 275 -39.45 -13.26 23.68
N THR A 276 -40.26 -12.60 22.85
CA THR A 276 -41.03 -11.40 23.23
C THR A 276 -42.53 -11.68 23.26
N GLY A 277 -43.31 -10.82 23.93
CA GLY A 277 -44.75 -10.99 24.13
C GLY A 277 -45.10 -11.90 25.30
N ALA A 278 -46.40 -12.03 25.61
CA ALA A 278 -46.88 -12.74 26.80
C ALA A 278 -46.50 -14.23 26.82
N GLU A 279 -46.52 -14.89 25.66
CA GLU A 279 -46.12 -16.30 25.55
C GLU A 279 -44.60 -16.47 25.60
N GLY A 280 -43.87 -15.49 25.04
CA GLY A 280 -42.41 -15.46 25.13
C GLY A 280 -41.90 -15.25 26.55
N GLN A 281 -42.58 -14.41 27.35
CA GLN A 281 -42.27 -14.21 28.76
C GLN A 281 -42.46 -15.48 29.59
N LYS A 282 -43.49 -16.30 29.31
CA LYS A 282 -43.65 -17.60 29.99
C LYS A 282 -42.50 -18.55 29.67
N ARG A 283 -42.08 -18.61 28.39
CA ARG A 283 -40.92 -19.42 27.99
C ARG A 283 -39.63 -18.91 28.63
N LEU A 284 -39.44 -17.60 28.71
CA LEU A 284 -38.29 -17.01 29.39
C LEU A 284 -38.30 -17.32 30.89
N GLN A 285 -39.47 -17.25 31.53
CA GLN A 285 -39.59 -17.58 32.95
C GLN A 285 -39.26 -19.05 33.22
N PHE A 286 -39.77 -19.96 32.39
CA PHE A 286 -39.41 -21.39 32.44
C PHE A 286 -37.89 -21.60 32.27
N MET A 287 -37.27 -20.93 31.31
CA MET A 287 -35.81 -20.99 31.12
C MET A 287 -35.02 -20.58 32.37
N LEU A 288 -35.49 -19.55 33.09
CA LEU A 288 -34.86 -19.06 34.32
C LEU A 288 -35.10 -20.00 35.51
N ASP A 289 -36.31 -20.54 35.63
CA ASP A 289 -36.69 -21.41 36.75
C ASP A 289 -35.98 -22.77 36.68
N ASP A 290 -35.79 -23.30 35.47
CA ASP A 290 -35.20 -24.61 35.22
C ASP A 290 -33.71 -24.55 34.80
N ASN A 291 -33.13 -23.35 34.71
CA ASN A 291 -31.73 -23.10 34.30
C ASN A 291 -31.38 -23.70 32.93
N VAL A 292 -32.27 -23.55 31.95
CA VAL A 292 -32.13 -24.07 30.57
C VAL A 292 -32.22 -22.94 29.55
N ILE A 293 -31.51 -23.07 28.42
CA ILE A 293 -31.59 -22.13 27.30
C ILE A 293 -32.24 -22.83 26.11
N PHE A 294 -33.29 -22.22 25.56
CA PHE A 294 -33.97 -22.76 24.38
C PHE A 294 -33.44 -22.07 23.13
N THR A 295 -32.82 -22.84 22.23
CA THR A 295 -32.33 -22.37 20.94
C THR A 295 -32.91 -23.24 19.83
N ASP A 296 -33.09 -22.63 18.65
CA ASP A 296 -33.64 -23.32 17.46
C ASP A 296 -32.65 -24.33 16.85
N VAL A 297 -31.44 -24.40 17.42
CA VAL A 297 -30.28 -25.17 16.99
C VAL A 297 -29.53 -25.65 18.24
N GLY A 298 -29.17 -26.93 18.29
CA GLY A 298 -28.35 -27.47 19.39
C GLY A 298 -28.90 -28.75 20.02
N GLY A 299 -30.20 -29.05 19.93
CA GLY A 299 -30.77 -30.23 20.60
C GLY A 299 -30.64 -30.15 22.14
N ASP A 300 -30.89 -31.27 22.83
CA ASP A 300 -30.72 -31.38 24.29
C ASP A 300 -29.24 -31.61 24.63
N ILE A 301 -28.48 -30.52 24.68
CA ILE A 301 -27.09 -30.52 25.16
C ILE A 301 -27.07 -30.02 26.60
N ASP A 302 -26.46 -30.82 27.47
CA ASP A 302 -26.14 -30.41 28.84
C ASP A 302 -24.80 -29.65 28.85
N TRP A 303 -24.85 -28.39 29.27
CA TRP A 303 -23.70 -27.47 29.32
C TRP A 303 -23.14 -27.31 30.74
N SER A 304 -23.62 -28.08 31.72
CA SER A 304 -23.17 -28.01 33.11
C SER A 304 -21.85 -28.75 33.40
N ASP A 305 -21.30 -29.43 32.39
CA ASP A 305 -20.03 -30.14 32.49
C ASP A 305 -18.84 -29.17 32.55
N ASP A 306 -17.88 -29.45 33.44
CA ASP A 306 -16.63 -28.70 33.63
C ASP A 306 -15.83 -28.53 32.32
N ALA A 307 -16.03 -29.41 31.33
CA ALA A 307 -15.44 -29.28 30.00
C ALA A 307 -15.86 -28.00 29.24
N TYR A 308 -16.99 -27.39 29.61
CA TYR A 308 -17.47 -26.12 29.02
C TYR A 308 -17.02 -24.89 29.81
N ASP A 309 -16.44 -25.06 30.99
CA ASP A 309 -15.98 -23.99 31.88
C ASP A 309 -14.55 -23.51 31.52
N MET A 310 -14.17 -23.63 30.25
CA MET A 310 -12.83 -23.25 29.80
C MET A 310 -12.60 -21.73 29.89
N ASP A 311 -11.43 -21.35 30.43
CA ASP A 311 -10.92 -19.98 30.45
C ASP A 311 -11.09 -19.29 29.09
N ARG A 312 -11.43 -18.00 29.12
CA ARG A 312 -11.83 -17.15 27.97
C ARG A 312 -10.87 -17.13 26.76
N ASP A 313 -9.73 -17.78 26.83
CA ASP A 313 -8.66 -17.75 25.83
C ASP A 313 -8.53 -19.02 24.96
N THR A 314 -9.31 -20.09 25.19
CA THR A 314 -9.32 -21.28 24.31
C THR A 314 -10.46 -21.24 23.28
N PRO A 315 -10.16 -21.20 21.97
CA PRO A 315 -11.22 -21.11 20.95
C PRO A 315 -12.03 -22.41 20.87
N PHE A 316 -13.36 -22.27 20.98
CA PHE A 316 -14.34 -23.33 20.80
C PHE A 316 -14.29 -23.87 19.37
N ASN A 317 -13.96 -25.15 19.20
CA ASN A 317 -13.90 -25.80 17.89
C ASN A 317 -15.03 -26.85 17.82
N GLY A 318 -16.19 -26.43 17.31
CA GLY A 318 -17.41 -27.23 17.15
C GLY A 318 -18.33 -26.72 16.04
#